data_AF-A0A1I0PS79-F1
#
_entry.id   AF-A0A1I0PS79-F1
#
_cell.length_a   1.000
_cell.length_b   1.000
_cell.length_c   1.000
_cell.angle_alpha   90.00
_cell.angle_beta   90.00
_cell.angle_gamma   90.00
#
_symmetry.space_group_name_H-M   'P 1'
#
loop_
_entity.id
_entity.type
_entity.pdbx_description
1 polymer ?
#
loop_
_entity_poly.entity_id
_entity_poly.type
_entity_poly.pdbx_seq_one_letter_code
_entity_poly.pdbx_strand_id
1 'polypeptide(L)'
;MDEADLTEYIERSQSLLEDSPQMGEENTKVKIIQPLIELLGWEVYSSEVDLEYPMQIGQGSARADYALQVEGAPVVFIEAKGSDSSLSDTDRSQLASYMRQKGVDWGLLTNGKQFEVFKRRTDSDRPEEVSLGQFDLEELDENWSVIRLLSKDLVQSGEADTIAQRIEARKQAVRILQNGKEDISERVAEVLVNEVGDTLAQEIEAESKEFVDSLIESLGTDREADVRLAEPASESNEPVEVDADEGYKITLLEDGDTFHVFTDDQQADAMADAIDFLIQEFDLIDELAPLPYVPGEKNAILNSEPRHPSGEEMRLYRELSGDYYLYVALNQISKKRYVERFAGFCGLDAEFEGEWADTD
;
A
#
# COMPACT_ATOMS: atom_id res chain seq x y z
N MET A 1 16.91 1.97 -3.54
CA MET A 1 17.21 0.97 -4.58
C MET A 1 17.52 1.73 -5.85
N ASP A 2 18.58 1.36 -6.55
CA ASP A 2 19.02 2.02 -7.77
C ASP A 2 18.26 1.42 -8.97
N GLU A 3 17.81 2.26 -9.92
CA GLU A 3 17.22 1.82 -11.19
C GLU A 3 18.18 0.89 -11.94
N ALA A 4 19.49 1.13 -11.78
CA ALA A 4 20.55 0.28 -12.34
C ALA A 4 20.53 -1.15 -11.79
N ASP A 5 20.21 -1.36 -10.50
CA ASP A 5 20.16 -2.69 -9.89
C ASP A 5 19.02 -3.54 -10.49
N LEU A 6 17.88 -2.91 -10.74
CA LEU A 6 16.73 -3.56 -11.38
C LEU A 6 17.03 -3.94 -12.83
N THR A 7 17.62 -3.01 -13.61
CA THR A 7 18.02 -3.31 -14.99
C THR A 7 19.02 -4.48 -15.03
N GLU A 8 20.05 -4.47 -14.18
CA GLU A 8 21.02 -5.57 -14.10
C GLU A 8 20.35 -6.90 -13.73
N TYR A 9 19.41 -6.88 -12.77
CA TYR A 9 18.64 -8.05 -12.40
C TYR A 9 17.84 -8.62 -13.59
N ILE A 10 17.13 -7.76 -14.34
CA ILE A 10 16.31 -8.18 -15.49
C ILE A 10 17.19 -8.78 -16.58
N GLU A 11 18.23 -8.07 -17.02
CA GLU A 11 19.13 -8.51 -18.09
C GLU A 11 19.79 -9.85 -17.77
N ARG A 12 20.32 -9.98 -16.53
CA ARG A 12 20.94 -11.23 -16.08
C ARG A 12 19.93 -12.37 -16.03
N SER A 13 18.72 -12.11 -15.54
CA SER A 13 17.68 -13.13 -15.40
C SER A 13 17.18 -13.61 -16.78
N GLN A 14 16.99 -12.69 -17.72
CA GLN A 14 16.65 -13.01 -19.11
C GLN A 14 17.72 -13.88 -19.76
N SER A 15 19.00 -13.48 -19.68
CA SER A 15 20.11 -14.26 -20.23
C SER A 15 20.17 -15.68 -19.64
N LEU A 16 19.94 -15.85 -18.33
CA LEU A 16 19.91 -17.16 -17.69
C LEU A 16 18.74 -18.04 -18.18
N LEU A 17 17.58 -17.45 -18.40
CA LEU A 17 16.39 -18.15 -18.88
C LEU A 17 16.50 -18.51 -20.37
N GLU A 18 17.20 -17.71 -21.16
CA GLU A 18 17.53 -18.03 -22.56
C GLU A 18 18.56 -19.16 -22.66
N ASP A 19 19.62 -19.12 -21.85
CA ASP A 19 20.66 -20.15 -21.81
C ASP A 19 20.18 -21.47 -21.22
N SER A 20 19.17 -21.43 -20.34
CA SER A 20 18.63 -22.59 -19.64
C SER A 20 17.10 -22.54 -19.52
N PRO A 21 16.36 -22.69 -20.64
CA PRO A 21 14.90 -22.51 -20.65
C PRO A 21 14.14 -23.60 -19.87
N GLN A 22 14.79 -24.75 -19.64
CA GLN A 22 14.28 -25.89 -18.87
C GLN A 22 14.86 -25.96 -17.46
N MET A 23 15.16 -24.80 -16.85
CA MET A 23 15.72 -24.74 -15.51
C MET A 23 14.68 -25.22 -14.48
N GLY A 24 15.00 -26.29 -13.76
CA GLY A 24 14.14 -26.81 -12.69
C GLY A 24 14.06 -25.87 -11.48
N GLU A 25 13.05 -26.12 -10.64
CA GLU A 25 12.65 -25.27 -9.50
C GLU A 25 13.80 -24.84 -8.59
N GLU A 26 14.65 -25.77 -8.14
CA GLU A 26 15.79 -25.47 -7.25
C GLU A 26 16.78 -24.46 -7.87
N ASN A 27 17.00 -24.54 -9.19
CA ASN A 27 17.87 -23.58 -9.86
C ASN A 27 17.15 -22.25 -10.06
N THR A 28 15.84 -22.23 -10.35
CA THR A 28 15.06 -21.00 -10.43
C THR A 28 15.08 -20.24 -9.09
N LYS A 29 14.88 -20.98 -7.99
CA LYS A 29 14.96 -20.49 -6.60
C LYS A 29 16.27 -19.74 -6.36
N VAL A 30 17.40 -20.37 -6.65
CA VAL A 30 18.73 -19.79 -6.36
C VAL A 30 19.13 -18.70 -7.35
N LYS A 31 18.88 -18.89 -8.65
CA LYS A 31 19.45 -18.01 -9.68
C LYS A 31 18.60 -16.79 -10.03
N ILE A 32 17.29 -16.86 -9.78
CA ILE A 32 16.33 -15.80 -10.14
C ILE A 32 15.68 -15.25 -8.88
N ILE A 33 15.08 -16.11 -8.05
CA ILE A 33 14.23 -15.66 -6.94
C ILE A 33 15.05 -15.09 -5.78
N GLN A 34 16.13 -15.75 -5.34
CA GLN A 34 16.99 -15.22 -4.27
C GLN A 34 17.54 -13.83 -4.59
N PRO A 35 18.09 -13.57 -5.80
CA PRO A 35 18.49 -12.22 -6.16
C PRO A 35 17.34 -11.20 -6.17
N LEU A 36 16.10 -11.61 -6.50
CA LEU A 36 14.95 -10.72 -6.39
C LEU A 36 14.64 -10.39 -4.92
N ILE A 37 14.71 -11.38 -4.04
CA ILE A 37 14.53 -11.19 -2.59
C ILE A 37 15.57 -10.20 -2.05
N GLU A 38 16.84 -10.34 -2.46
CA GLU A 38 17.92 -9.40 -2.11
C GLU A 38 17.65 -8.00 -2.69
N LEU A 39 17.19 -7.90 -3.94
CA LEU A 39 16.83 -6.63 -4.58
C LEU A 39 15.68 -5.92 -3.84
N LEU A 40 14.73 -6.70 -3.29
CA LEU A 40 13.63 -6.23 -2.44
C LEU A 40 14.08 -5.83 -1.01
N GLY A 41 15.38 -5.91 -0.71
CA GLY A 41 15.97 -5.44 0.55
C GLY A 41 15.96 -6.47 1.68
N TRP A 42 15.70 -7.74 1.38
CA TRP A 42 15.68 -8.82 2.37
C TRP A 42 17.02 -9.54 2.46
N GLU A 43 17.50 -9.80 3.67
CA GLU A 43 18.76 -10.50 3.88
C GLU A 43 18.57 -12.03 3.94
N VAL A 44 18.84 -12.72 2.82
CA VAL A 44 18.63 -14.18 2.67
C VAL A 44 19.39 -15.04 3.69
N TYR A 45 20.55 -14.57 4.16
CA TYR A 45 21.40 -15.30 5.11
C TYR A 45 21.11 -14.97 6.59
N SER A 46 20.08 -14.16 6.85
CA SER A 46 19.64 -13.77 8.18
C SER A 46 18.38 -14.53 8.60
N SER A 47 17.86 -14.24 9.79
CA SER A 47 16.56 -14.75 10.23
C SER A 47 15.37 -14.09 9.52
N GLU A 48 15.60 -13.10 8.66
CA GLU A 48 14.53 -12.42 7.92
C GLU A 48 13.98 -13.28 6.78
N VAL A 49 14.71 -14.33 6.36
CA VAL A 49 14.30 -15.22 5.27
C VAL A 49 14.43 -16.66 5.71
N ASP A 50 13.30 -17.33 5.88
CA ASP A 50 13.25 -18.77 6.10
C ASP A 50 12.99 -19.49 4.79
N LEU A 51 13.90 -20.41 4.42
CA LEU A 51 13.69 -21.35 3.33
C LEU A 51 12.83 -22.52 3.82
N GLU A 52 11.96 -23.05 2.95
CA GLU A 52 11.17 -24.25 3.26
C GLU A 52 10.35 -24.11 4.55
N TYR A 53 9.75 -22.93 4.75
CA TYR A 53 9.09 -22.55 5.99
C TYR A 53 7.93 -23.50 6.33
N PRO A 54 7.99 -24.20 7.47
CA PRO A 54 7.07 -25.29 7.76
C PRO A 54 5.70 -24.80 8.21
N MET A 55 4.68 -25.47 7.70
CA MET A 55 3.28 -25.18 7.97
C MET A 55 2.51 -26.45 8.31
N GLN A 56 1.62 -26.35 9.30
CA GLN A 56 0.67 -27.40 9.62
C GLN A 56 -0.66 -27.07 8.93
N ILE A 57 -1.13 -27.94 8.04
CA ILE A 57 -2.39 -27.76 7.30
C ILE A 57 -3.29 -28.97 7.61
N GLY A 58 -4.26 -28.76 8.49
CA GLY A 58 -5.06 -29.86 9.05
C GLY A 58 -4.16 -30.92 9.70
N GLN A 59 -4.25 -32.16 9.19
CA GLN A 59 -3.39 -33.27 9.65
C GLN A 59 -2.07 -33.41 8.86
N GLY A 60 -1.87 -32.65 7.79
CA GLY A 60 -0.67 -32.68 6.96
C GLY A 60 0.34 -31.58 7.30
N SER A 61 1.56 -31.75 6.81
CA SER A 61 2.59 -30.71 6.79
C SER A 61 2.79 -30.20 5.37
N ALA A 62 2.88 -28.89 5.22
CA ALA A 62 3.25 -28.21 3.98
C ALA A 62 4.42 -27.27 4.23
N ARG A 63 5.02 -26.72 3.16
CA ARG A 63 6.12 -25.77 3.27
C ARG A 63 5.98 -24.71 2.20
N ALA A 64 6.18 -23.45 2.57
CA ALA A 64 6.39 -22.38 1.61
C ALA A 64 7.88 -22.33 1.26
N ASP A 65 8.21 -22.03 0.00
CA ASP A 65 9.62 -22.03 -0.44
C ASP A 65 10.44 -20.95 0.24
N TYR A 66 9.86 -19.75 0.37
CA TYR A 66 10.40 -18.67 1.17
C TYR A 66 9.31 -18.05 2.05
N ALA A 67 9.69 -17.76 3.30
CA ALA A 67 8.95 -16.87 4.17
C ALA A 67 9.83 -15.67 4.52
N LEU A 68 9.39 -14.48 4.12
CA LEU A 68 10.05 -13.23 4.49
C LEU A 68 9.42 -12.71 5.78
N GLN A 69 10.26 -12.36 6.75
CA GLN A 69 9.86 -12.17 8.14
C GLN A 69 10.23 -10.78 8.66
N VAL A 70 9.25 -10.13 9.29
CA VAL A 70 9.46 -8.92 10.08
C VAL A 70 9.32 -9.32 11.55
N GLU A 71 10.36 -9.06 12.35
CA GLU A 71 10.35 -9.37 13.79
C GLU A 71 10.05 -10.85 14.11
N GLY A 72 10.49 -11.75 13.22
CA GLY A 72 10.27 -13.20 13.36
C GLY A 72 8.85 -13.68 13.00
N ALA A 73 7.99 -12.79 12.50
CA ALA A 73 6.67 -13.13 11.97
C ALA A 73 6.68 -13.10 10.43
N PRO A 74 6.18 -14.14 9.75
CA PRO A 74 6.10 -14.13 8.28
C PRO A 74 5.09 -13.09 7.80
N VAL A 75 5.51 -12.26 6.85
CA VAL A 75 4.69 -11.19 6.23
C VAL A 75 4.56 -11.35 4.72
N VAL A 76 5.51 -12.04 4.07
CA VAL A 76 5.44 -12.44 2.66
C VAL A 76 5.71 -13.93 2.53
N PHE A 77 4.89 -14.62 1.73
CA PHE A 77 5.23 -15.96 1.22
C PHE A 77 5.58 -15.92 -0.26
N ILE A 78 6.62 -16.66 -0.64
CA ILE A 78 6.97 -16.87 -2.04
C ILE A 78 6.89 -18.36 -2.34
N GLU A 79 6.12 -18.70 -3.38
CA GLU A 79 6.04 -20.04 -3.96
C GLU A 79 6.70 -20.01 -5.34
N ALA A 80 7.67 -20.90 -5.53
CA ALA A 80 8.50 -20.99 -6.71
C ALA A 80 8.15 -22.22 -7.55
N LYS A 81 8.30 -22.11 -8.87
CA LYS A 81 8.25 -23.26 -9.80
C LYS A 81 9.47 -23.25 -10.72
N GLY A 82 9.71 -24.39 -11.40
CA GLY A 82 10.70 -24.47 -12.46
C GLY A 82 10.33 -23.56 -13.64
N SER A 83 11.32 -22.99 -14.33
CA SER A 83 11.09 -22.12 -15.51
C SER A 83 10.51 -22.88 -16.70
N ASP A 84 10.51 -24.21 -16.64
CA ASP A 84 9.88 -25.13 -17.59
C ASP A 84 8.38 -25.36 -17.33
N SER A 85 7.87 -24.84 -16.21
CA SER A 85 6.52 -25.09 -15.72
C SER A 85 5.69 -23.81 -15.74
N SER A 86 4.46 -23.87 -16.24
CA SER A 86 3.51 -22.74 -16.20
C SER A 86 2.85 -22.63 -14.82
N LEU A 87 2.51 -21.42 -14.39
CA LEU A 87 1.79 -21.17 -13.14
C LEU A 87 0.31 -21.59 -13.25
N SER A 88 -0.10 -22.59 -12.46
CA SER A 88 -1.44 -23.17 -12.50
C SER A 88 -2.35 -22.67 -11.38
N ASP A 89 -3.66 -22.85 -11.53
CA ASP A 89 -4.64 -22.51 -10.48
C ASP A 89 -4.46 -23.36 -9.21
N THR A 90 -3.84 -24.53 -9.34
CA THR A 90 -3.43 -25.36 -8.18
C THR A 90 -2.37 -24.63 -7.37
N ASP A 91 -1.39 -24.03 -8.04
CA ASP A 91 -0.30 -23.29 -7.40
C ASP A 91 -0.82 -22.02 -6.72
N ARG A 92 -1.73 -21.30 -7.40
CA ARG A 92 -2.45 -20.15 -6.81
C ARG A 92 -3.20 -20.56 -5.54
N SER A 93 -3.98 -21.64 -5.62
CA SER A 93 -4.76 -22.14 -4.49
C SER A 93 -3.87 -22.61 -3.33
N GLN A 94 -2.71 -23.17 -3.63
CA GLN A 94 -1.71 -23.58 -2.63
C GLN A 94 -1.17 -22.36 -1.88
N LEU A 95 -0.67 -21.35 -2.60
CA LEU A 95 -0.15 -20.11 -2.00
C LEU A 95 -1.23 -19.40 -1.17
N ALA A 96 -2.45 -19.25 -1.72
CA ALA A 96 -3.57 -18.66 -1.00
C ALA A 96 -3.88 -19.43 0.30
N SER A 97 -3.91 -20.76 0.24
CA SER A 97 -4.12 -21.58 1.45
C SER A 97 -3.02 -21.37 2.50
N TYR A 98 -1.77 -21.14 2.07
CA TYR A 98 -0.67 -20.88 2.99
C TYR A 98 -0.85 -19.52 3.65
N MET A 99 -1.13 -18.49 2.86
CA MET A 99 -1.40 -17.13 3.35
C MET A 99 -2.52 -17.12 4.39
N ARG A 100 -3.67 -17.76 4.11
CA ARG A 100 -4.79 -17.87 5.07
C ARG A 100 -4.41 -18.58 6.36
N GLN A 101 -3.72 -19.71 6.26
CA GLN A 101 -3.42 -20.56 7.42
C GLN A 101 -2.49 -19.87 8.43
N LYS A 102 -1.63 -18.97 7.96
CA LYS A 102 -0.65 -18.24 8.79
C LYS A 102 -0.98 -16.77 8.99
N GLY A 103 -2.05 -16.28 8.35
CA GLY A 103 -2.40 -14.86 8.38
C GLY A 103 -1.34 -13.98 7.71
N VAL A 104 -0.70 -14.49 6.65
CA VAL A 104 0.32 -13.74 5.90
C VAL A 104 -0.37 -12.86 4.87
N ASP A 105 0.06 -11.61 4.81
CA ASP A 105 -0.63 -10.57 4.05
C ASP A 105 -0.24 -10.54 2.58
N TRP A 106 0.98 -10.89 2.25
CA TRP A 106 1.54 -10.77 0.90
C TRP A 106 2.00 -12.12 0.36
N GLY A 107 1.81 -12.30 -0.95
CA GLY A 107 2.20 -13.52 -1.65
C GLY A 107 2.85 -13.22 -3.00
N LEU A 108 3.84 -14.03 -3.38
CA LEU A 108 4.39 -14.08 -4.74
C LEU A 108 4.35 -15.51 -5.24
N LEU A 109 3.75 -15.71 -6.42
CA LEU A 109 3.88 -16.95 -7.18
C LEU A 109 4.73 -16.67 -8.41
N THR A 110 5.81 -17.44 -8.61
CA THR A 110 6.70 -17.22 -9.76
C THR A 110 7.43 -18.47 -10.24
N ASN A 111 7.72 -18.53 -11.53
CA ASN A 111 8.62 -19.49 -12.16
C ASN A 111 9.88 -18.82 -12.73
N GLY A 112 10.12 -17.56 -12.36
CA GLY A 112 11.19 -16.70 -12.89
C GLY A 112 10.88 -16.04 -14.24
N LYS A 113 9.94 -16.57 -15.03
CA LYS A 113 9.45 -15.95 -16.27
C LYS A 113 8.20 -15.12 -16.04
N GLN A 114 7.34 -15.56 -15.13
CA GLN A 114 6.07 -14.97 -14.77
C GLN A 114 6.05 -14.66 -13.28
N PHE A 115 5.47 -13.52 -12.94
CA PHE A 115 5.31 -13.06 -11.57
C PHE A 115 3.83 -12.77 -11.33
N GLU A 116 3.30 -13.26 -10.21
CA GLU A 116 1.96 -12.91 -9.77
C GLU A 116 1.96 -12.54 -8.29
N VAL A 117 1.57 -11.29 -8.00
CA VAL A 117 1.57 -10.74 -6.64
C VAL A 117 0.16 -10.82 -6.06
N PHE A 118 0.06 -11.30 -4.83
CA PHE A 118 -1.20 -11.46 -4.10
C PHE A 118 -1.22 -10.63 -2.83
N LYS A 119 -2.39 -10.09 -2.52
CA LYS A 119 -2.71 -9.46 -1.23
C LYS A 119 -3.88 -10.19 -0.59
N ARG A 120 -3.71 -10.57 0.68
CA ARG A 120 -4.79 -11.09 1.51
C ARG A 120 -5.66 -9.94 1.99
N ARG A 121 -6.95 -10.02 1.70
CA ARG A 121 -8.00 -9.17 2.26
C ARG A 121 -8.51 -9.75 3.58
N THR A 122 -8.73 -8.87 4.54
CA THR A 122 -9.21 -9.23 5.88
C THR A 122 -10.53 -8.53 6.24
N ASP A 123 -10.97 -7.62 5.38
CA ASP A 123 -12.15 -6.76 5.42
C ASP A 123 -13.41 -7.42 4.86
N SER A 124 -13.37 -8.74 4.62
CA SER A 124 -14.51 -9.51 4.12
C SER A 124 -14.80 -10.73 5.01
N ASP A 125 -16.09 -11.06 5.17
CA ASP A 125 -16.63 -12.25 5.87
C ASP A 125 -15.90 -13.58 5.52
N ARG A 126 -15.22 -13.60 4.37
CA ARG A 126 -14.25 -14.61 3.97
C ARG A 126 -12.96 -13.92 3.56
N PRO A 127 -11.81 -14.25 4.17
CA PRO A 127 -10.51 -13.82 3.66
C PRO A 127 -10.35 -14.26 2.20
N GLU A 128 -10.12 -13.30 1.32
CA GLU A 128 -9.87 -13.52 -0.12
C GLU A 128 -8.48 -13.01 -0.49
N GLU A 129 -7.75 -13.76 -1.31
CA GLU A 129 -6.48 -13.31 -1.87
C GLU A 129 -6.73 -12.74 -3.25
N VAL A 130 -6.42 -11.46 -3.41
CA VAL A 130 -6.60 -10.73 -4.66
C VAL A 130 -5.27 -10.67 -5.39
N SER A 131 -5.31 -11.00 -6.68
CA SER A 131 -4.17 -10.83 -7.59
C SER A 131 -4.00 -9.34 -7.93
N LEU A 132 -2.91 -8.75 -7.45
CA LEU A 132 -2.55 -7.35 -7.68
C LEU A 132 -1.83 -7.12 -9.00
N GLY A 133 -1.38 -8.17 -9.67
CA GLY A 133 -0.76 -8.08 -10.99
C GLY A 133 -0.17 -9.41 -11.41
N GLN A 134 -0.23 -9.69 -12.71
CA GLN A 134 0.44 -10.82 -13.35
C GLN A 134 1.12 -10.30 -14.61
N PHE A 135 2.43 -10.52 -14.72
CA PHE A 135 3.25 -10.03 -15.83
C PHE A 135 4.46 -10.93 -16.05
N ASP A 136 5.04 -10.83 -17.25
CA ASP A 136 6.26 -11.54 -17.61
C ASP A 136 7.50 -10.76 -17.14
N LEU A 137 8.65 -11.44 -17.05
CA LEU A 137 9.94 -10.82 -16.67
C LEU A 137 10.32 -9.65 -17.58
N GLU A 138 9.90 -9.70 -18.84
CA GLU A 138 10.13 -8.66 -19.85
C GLU A 138 9.37 -7.37 -19.55
N GLU A 139 8.34 -7.43 -18.71
CA GLU A 139 7.48 -6.30 -18.31
C GLU A 139 7.74 -5.91 -16.85
N LEU A 140 8.80 -6.44 -16.22
CA LEU A 140 9.07 -6.27 -14.81
C LEU A 140 9.38 -4.82 -14.43
N ASP A 141 10.02 -4.07 -15.32
CA ASP A 141 10.31 -2.65 -15.17
C ASP A 141 9.02 -1.82 -15.17
N GLU A 142 8.12 -2.09 -16.12
CA GLU A 142 6.81 -1.43 -16.23
C GLU A 142 5.88 -1.74 -15.05
N ASN A 143 6.04 -2.93 -14.46
CA ASN A 143 5.23 -3.42 -13.34
C ASN A 143 5.99 -3.43 -12.00
N TRP A 144 7.12 -2.72 -11.93
CA TRP A 144 7.99 -2.77 -10.75
C TRP A 144 7.26 -2.32 -9.49
N SER A 145 6.37 -1.33 -9.61
CA SER A 145 5.54 -0.81 -8.51
C SER A 145 4.74 -1.92 -7.80
N VAL A 146 4.30 -2.96 -8.53
CA VAL A 146 3.57 -4.11 -7.99
C VAL A 146 4.51 -5.08 -7.27
N ILE A 147 5.69 -5.40 -7.83
CA ILE A 147 6.69 -6.23 -7.15
C ILE A 147 7.22 -5.57 -5.90
N ARG A 148 7.45 -4.25 -5.96
CA ARG A 148 7.99 -3.46 -4.87
C ARG A 148 7.10 -3.52 -3.63
N LEU A 149 5.80 -3.81 -3.74
CA LEU A 149 4.92 -4.05 -2.58
C LEU A 149 5.46 -5.13 -1.62
N LEU A 150 6.32 -6.03 -2.10
CA LEU A 150 6.95 -7.09 -1.32
C LEU A 150 8.27 -6.68 -0.68
N SER A 151 8.71 -5.43 -0.90
CA SER A 151 9.97 -4.91 -0.37
C SER A 151 9.91 -4.74 1.14
N LYS A 152 11.06 -4.96 1.79
CA LYS A 152 11.16 -4.91 3.24
C LYS A 152 10.72 -3.55 3.79
N ASP A 153 11.12 -2.45 3.15
CA ASP A 153 10.78 -1.09 3.56
C ASP A 153 9.27 -0.85 3.51
N LEU A 154 8.61 -1.15 2.38
CA LEU A 154 7.18 -0.89 2.21
C LEU A 154 6.31 -1.79 3.08
N VAL A 155 6.70 -3.06 3.26
CA VAL A 155 5.96 -3.99 4.14
C VAL A 155 6.12 -3.60 5.60
N GLN A 156 7.31 -3.14 6.02
CA GLN A 156 7.55 -2.72 7.41
C GLN A 156 6.89 -1.39 7.74
N SER A 157 6.84 -0.43 6.81
CA SER A 157 6.16 0.86 7.01
C SER A 157 4.64 0.76 6.88
N GLY A 158 4.13 -0.30 6.24
CA GLY A 158 2.71 -0.44 5.89
C GLY A 158 2.31 0.36 4.64
N GLU A 159 3.24 1.07 3.99
CA GLU A 159 2.98 1.77 2.72
C GLU A 159 2.57 0.81 1.61
N ALA A 160 3.00 -0.46 1.68
CA ALA A 160 2.57 -1.50 0.76
C ALA A 160 1.04 -1.62 0.70
N ASP A 161 0.34 -1.52 1.85
CA ASP A 161 -1.12 -1.59 1.91
C ASP A 161 -1.78 -0.42 1.18
N THR A 162 -1.29 0.81 1.40
CA THR A 162 -1.81 2.01 0.75
C THR A 162 -1.61 1.96 -0.76
N ILE A 163 -0.43 1.52 -1.22
CA ILE A 163 -0.15 1.39 -2.66
C ILE A 163 -1.03 0.29 -3.27
N ALA A 164 -1.21 -0.84 -2.60
CA ALA A 164 -2.10 -1.91 -3.07
C ALA A 164 -3.55 -1.44 -3.19
N GLN A 165 -4.08 -0.71 -2.20
CA GLN A 165 -5.42 -0.13 -2.27
C GLN A 165 -5.58 0.78 -3.50
N ARG A 166 -4.58 1.61 -3.79
CA ARG A 166 -4.58 2.47 -4.98
C ARG A 166 -4.56 1.67 -6.28
N ILE A 167 -3.74 0.62 -6.35
CA ILE A 167 -3.70 -0.30 -7.50
C ILE A 167 -5.07 -0.96 -7.70
N GLU A 168 -5.68 -1.47 -6.63
CA GLU A 168 -7.00 -2.10 -6.70
C GLU A 168 -8.09 -1.12 -7.14
N ALA A 169 -8.13 0.09 -6.56
CA ALA A 169 -9.07 1.14 -6.94
C ALA A 169 -8.92 1.51 -8.42
N ARG A 170 -7.69 1.62 -8.90
CA ARG A 170 -7.38 1.90 -10.31
C ARG A 170 -7.88 0.78 -11.23
N LYS A 171 -7.61 -0.48 -10.88
CA LYS A 171 -8.12 -1.65 -11.62
C LYS A 171 -9.65 -1.70 -11.63
N GLN A 172 -10.29 -1.38 -10.52
CA GLN A 172 -11.74 -1.31 -10.44
C GLN A 172 -12.30 -0.20 -11.33
N ALA A 173 -11.69 0.99 -11.31
CA ALA A 173 -12.06 2.10 -12.18
C ALA A 173 -11.92 1.72 -13.67
N VAL A 174 -10.78 1.13 -14.06
CA VAL A 174 -10.56 0.63 -15.43
C VAL A 174 -11.66 -0.36 -15.84
N ARG A 175 -12.00 -1.33 -15.00
CA ARG A 175 -13.08 -2.30 -15.28
C ARG A 175 -14.44 -1.63 -15.45
N ILE A 176 -14.77 -0.66 -14.58
CA ILE A 176 -16.04 0.09 -14.66
C ILE A 176 -16.10 0.89 -15.97
N LEU A 177 -15.03 1.63 -16.29
CA LEU A 177 -14.94 2.44 -17.51
C LEU A 177 -15.00 1.57 -18.78
N GLN A 178 -14.31 0.43 -18.81
CA GLN A 178 -14.36 -0.51 -19.93
C GLN A 178 -15.76 -1.08 -20.15
N ASN A 179 -16.44 -1.49 -19.08
CA ASN A 179 -17.79 -2.05 -19.17
C ASN A 179 -18.85 -1.00 -19.56
N GLY A 180 -18.67 0.25 -19.11
CA GLY A 180 -19.57 1.37 -19.38
C GLY A 180 -19.16 2.26 -20.55
N LYS A 181 -18.18 1.85 -21.35
CA LYS A 181 -17.49 2.73 -22.31
C LYS A 181 -18.44 3.45 -23.26
N GLU A 182 -19.35 2.72 -23.91
CA GLU A 182 -20.27 3.30 -24.89
C GLU A 182 -21.21 4.33 -24.22
N ASP A 183 -21.86 3.94 -23.11
CA ASP A 183 -22.79 4.81 -22.38
C ASP A 183 -22.10 6.07 -21.80
N ILE A 184 -20.87 5.92 -21.29
CA ILE A 184 -20.08 7.04 -20.76
C ILE A 184 -19.69 7.99 -21.91
N SER A 185 -19.24 7.45 -23.04
CA SER A 185 -18.85 8.25 -24.20
C SER A 185 -20.02 9.05 -24.76
N GLU A 186 -21.21 8.44 -24.84
CA GLU A 186 -22.44 9.12 -25.28
C GLU A 186 -22.82 10.27 -24.34
N ARG A 187 -22.76 10.05 -23.02
CA ARG A 187 -23.04 11.10 -22.02
C ARG A 187 -22.03 12.25 -22.06
N VAL A 188 -20.75 11.95 -22.27
CA VAL A 188 -19.71 12.99 -22.43
C VAL A 188 -19.98 13.80 -23.69
N ALA A 189 -20.28 13.13 -24.80
CA ALA A 189 -20.61 13.80 -26.05
C ALA A 189 -21.86 14.68 -25.92
N GLU A 190 -22.92 14.20 -25.26
CA GLU A 190 -24.15 14.94 -25.03
C GLU A 190 -23.90 16.26 -24.26
N VAL A 191 -23.10 16.21 -23.19
CA VAL A 191 -22.73 17.41 -22.41
C VAL A 191 -22.00 18.42 -23.31
N LEU A 192 -21.02 17.96 -24.09
CA LEU A 192 -20.24 18.83 -24.96
C LEU A 192 -21.08 19.42 -26.09
N VAL A 193 -21.91 18.61 -26.77
CA VAL A 193 -22.81 19.06 -27.84
C VAL A 193 -23.80 20.10 -27.34
N ASN A 194 -24.34 19.94 -26.13
CA ASN A 194 -25.24 20.93 -25.53
C ASN A 194 -24.56 22.29 -25.28
N GLU A 195 -23.26 22.30 -24.98
CA GLU A 195 -22.51 23.53 -24.73
C GLU A 195 -22.03 24.23 -26.02
N VAL A 196 -21.58 23.48 -27.04
CA VAL A 196 -21.03 24.07 -28.28
C VAL A 196 -21.99 24.08 -29.47
N GLY A 197 -23.12 23.37 -29.36
CA GLY A 197 -24.16 23.24 -30.39
C GLY A 197 -23.91 22.14 -31.43
N ASP A 198 -24.99 21.71 -32.09
CA ASP A 198 -25.06 20.50 -32.94
C ASP A 198 -24.18 20.51 -34.21
N THR A 199 -23.46 21.60 -34.49
CA THR A 199 -22.71 21.73 -35.75
C THR A 199 -21.55 20.74 -35.84
N LEU A 200 -20.97 20.37 -34.69
CA LEU A 200 -19.82 19.46 -34.58
C LEU A 200 -20.17 18.14 -33.88
N ALA A 201 -21.46 17.76 -33.81
CA ALA A 201 -21.90 16.63 -33.00
C ALA A 201 -21.17 15.31 -33.32
N GLN A 202 -21.01 14.98 -34.60
CA GLN A 202 -20.32 13.75 -35.02
C GLN A 202 -18.82 13.75 -34.67
N GLU A 203 -18.17 14.91 -34.74
CA GLU A 203 -16.76 15.05 -34.35
C GLU A 203 -16.63 14.89 -32.84
N ILE A 204 -17.49 15.53 -32.07
CA ILE A 204 -17.52 15.44 -30.60
C ILE A 204 -17.81 14.00 -30.13
N GLU A 205 -18.73 13.29 -30.77
CA GLU A 205 -19.02 11.88 -30.47
C GLU A 205 -17.78 10.99 -30.66
N ALA A 206 -17.08 11.15 -31.79
CA ALA A 206 -15.87 10.38 -32.07
C ALA A 206 -14.75 10.69 -31.08
N GLU A 207 -14.48 11.98 -30.85
CA GLU A 207 -13.44 12.44 -29.92
C GLU A 207 -13.74 12.07 -28.46
N SER A 208 -15.03 12.04 -28.06
CA SER A 208 -15.43 11.61 -26.71
C SER A 208 -15.12 10.12 -26.47
N LYS A 209 -15.29 9.30 -27.51
CA LYS A 209 -14.94 7.88 -27.44
C LYS A 209 -13.43 7.67 -27.34
N GLU A 210 -12.65 8.41 -28.13
CA GLU A 210 -11.18 8.38 -28.05
C GLU A 210 -10.67 8.91 -26.70
N PHE A 211 -11.31 9.95 -26.14
CA PHE A 211 -11.00 10.46 -24.82
C PHE A 211 -11.19 9.41 -23.72
N VAL A 212 -12.33 8.70 -23.73
CA VAL A 212 -12.59 7.61 -22.76
C VAL A 212 -11.59 6.47 -22.94
N ASP A 213 -11.25 6.09 -24.17
CA ASP A 213 -10.21 5.09 -24.45
C ASP A 213 -8.84 5.50 -23.90
N SER A 214 -8.45 6.75 -24.13
CA SER A 214 -7.18 7.31 -23.65
C SER A 214 -7.12 7.33 -22.13
N LEU A 215 -8.24 7.65 -21.46
CA LEU A 215 -8.34 7.61 -20.00
C LEU A 215 -8.21 6.16 -19.48
N ILE A 216 -8.87 5.20 -20.13
CA ILE A 216 -8.77 3.77 -19.78
C ILE A 216 -7.33 3.29 -19.91
N GLU A 217 -6.63 3.63 -21.00
CA GLU A 217 -5.23 3.26 -21.22
C GLU A 217 -4.29 3.95 -20.22
N SER A 218 -4.51 5.24 -19.98
CA SER A 218 -3.75 6.01 -19.00
C SER A 218 -3.96 5.48 -17.57
N LEU A 219 -5.15 4.99 -17.23
CA LEU A 219 -5.39 4.32 -15.95
C LEU A 219 -4.96 2.85 -15.94
N GLY A 220 -4.77 2.22 -17.09
CA GLY A 220 -4.34 0.82 -17.19
C GLY A 220 -2.83 0.63 -17.13
N THR A 221 -2.05 1.66 -17.47
CA THR A 221 -0.59 1.59 -17.50
C THR A 221 -0.01 1.93 -16.13
N ASP A 222 0.68 0.98 -15.49
CA ASP A 222 1.43 1.18 -14.24
C ASP A 222 2.74 1.96 -14.44
N ARG A 223 2.84 2.71 -15.54
CA ARG A 223 3.73 3.87 -15.60
C ARG A 223 3.38 4.74 -14.42
N GLU A 224 4.28 4.73 -13.45
CA GLU A 224 4.52 5.88 -12.60
C GLU A 224 4.57 7.08 -13.57
N ALA A 225 3.44 7.77 -13.73
CA ALA A 225 3.53 9.21 -13.68
C ALA A 225 4.25 9.42 -12.37
N ASP A 226 5.55 9.65 -12.48
CA ASP A 226 6.47 10.04 -11.43
C ASP A 226 5.68 11.03 -10.59
N VAL A 227 5.01 10.51 -9.57
CA VAL A 227 4.34 11.33 -8.59
C VAL A 227 5.56 11.76 -7.79
N ARG A 228 6.25 12.79 -8.32
CA ARG A 228 6.49 13.97 -7.52
C ARG A 228 5.15 14.21 -6.85
N LEU A 229 5.01 13.62 -5.66
CA LEU A 229 3.93 13.88 -4.72
C LEU A 229 3.94 15.39 -4.68
N ALA A 230 2.98 15.98 -5.37
CA ALA A 230 2.92 17.41 -5.51
C ALA A 230 3.02 17.92 -4.08
N GLU A 231 4.06 18.69 -3.80
CA GLU A 231 4.07 19.54 -2.63
C GLU A 231 2.69 20.22 -2.65
N PRO A 232 1.84 20.04 -1.63
CA PRO A 232 0.59 20.76 -1.61
C PRO A 232 0.99 22.22 -1.64
N ALA A 233 0.67 22.87 -2.75
CA ALA A 233 0.84 24.30 -2.90
C ALA A 233 0.17 24.93 -1.69
N SER A 234 0.89 25.84 -1.03
CA SER A 234 0.35 26.61 0.08
C SER A 234 -0.87 27.41 -0.42
N GLU A 235 -2.07 26.86 -0.34
CA GLU A 235 -3.29 27.60 -0.56
C GLU A 235 -3.97 27.84 0.78
N SER A 236 -3.84 29.11 1.17
CA SER A 236 -4.57 29.86 2.17
C SER A 236 -5.78 29.17 2.81
N ASN A 237 -5.63 28.99 4.11
CA ASN A 237 -6.63 28.71 5.13
C ASN A 237 -7.85 29.67 5.01
N GLU A 238 -8.96 29.21 4.42
CA GLU A 238 -10.30 29.69 4.76
C GLU A 238 -11.17 28.48 5.14
N PRO A 239 -11.87 28.50 6.29
CA PRO A 239 -12.61 27.35 6.75
C PRO A 239 -13.88 27.18 5.91
N VAL A 240 -13.95 26.07 5.18
CA VAL A 240 -15.20 25.58 4.58
C VAL A 240 -15.89 24.73 5.64
N GLU A 241 -17.09 25.13 6.06
CA GLU A 241 -17.94 24.30 6.92
C GLU A 241 -18.34 23.02 6.15
N VAL A 242 -17.81 21.88 6.59
CA VAL A 242 -18.16 20.56 6.05
C VAL A 242 -19.38 20.01 6.79
N ASP A 243 -20.32 19.43 6.03
CA ASP A 243 -21.56 18.84 6.51
C ASP A 243 -21.28 17.67 7.47
N ALA A 244 -22.04 17.56 8.55
CA ALA A 244 -21.65 16.85 9.78
C ALA A 244 -21.62 15.30 9.72
N ASP A 245 -21.76 14.69 8.55
CA ASP A 245 -21.95 13.23 8.39
C ASP A 245 -20.99 12.56 7.38
N GLU A 246 -20.08 13.30 6.72
CA GLU A 246 -19.06 12.73 5.82
C GLU A 246 -17.65 13.10 6.32
N GLY A 247 -16.82 12.11 6.64
CA GLY A 247 -15.43 12.28 7.07
C GLY A 247 -14.98 11.46 8.29
N TYR A 248 -13.69 11.58 8.63
CA TYR A 248 -13.04 11.00 9.80
C TYR A 248 -13.20 11.91 11.01
N LYS A 249 -14.02 11.49 11.98
CA LYS A 249 -14.31 12.25 13.18
C LYS A 249 -13.61 11.71 14.43
N ILE A 250 -12.79 12.52 15.08
CA ILE A 250 -12.14 12.21 16.36
C ILE A 250 -12.77 13.07 17.46
N THR A 251 -13.30 12.44 18.50
CA THR A 251 -13.85 13.12 19.67
C THR A 251 -12.94 12.90 20.87
N LEU A 252 -12.38 13.97 21.43
CA LEU A 252 -11.68 13.93 22.71
C LEU A 252 -12.69 14.12 23.85
N LEU A 253 -12.55 13.32 24.90
CA LEU A 253 -13.43 13.29 26.06
C LEU A 253 -12.65 13.64 27.34
N GLU A 254 -13.28 14.42 28.21
CA GLU A 254 -12.81 14.69 29.58
C GLU A 254 -13.87 14.18 30.56
N ASP A 255 -13.52 13.24 31.45
CA ASP A 255 -14.45 12.62 32.41
C ASP A 255 -15.72 12.00 31.77
N GLY A 256 -15.64 11.60 30.49
CA GLY A 256 -16.75 11.02 29.72
C GLY A 256 -17.68 12.04 29.06
N ASP A 257 -17.40 13.34 29.19
CA ASP A 257 -18.08 14.40 28.46
C ASP A 257 -17.26 14.82 27.22
N THR A 258 -17.96 15.11 26.11
CA THR A 258 -17.33 15.62 24.89
C THR A 258 -16.60 16.93 25.14
N PHE A 259 -15.28 16.89 24.99
CA PHE A 259 -14.41 18.05 25.20
C PHE A 259 -14.16 18.79 23.88
N HIS A 260 -13.66 18.09 22.86
CA HIS A 260 -13.43 18.66 21.54
C HIS A 260 -13.62 17.62 20.42
N VAL A 261 -13.91 18.09 19.22
CA VAL A 261 -14.23 17.25 18.06
C VAL A 261 -13.45 17.76 16.86
N PHE A 262 -12.75 16.86 16.19
CA PHE A 262 -12.03 17.08 14.94
C PHE A 262 -12.72 16.30 13.84
N THR A 263 -12.85 16.91 12.67
CA THR A 263 -13.43 16.28 11.48
C THR A 263 -12.59 16.66 10.28
N ASP A 264 -12.16 15.65 9.53
CA ASP A 264 -11.39 15.84 8.28
C ASP A 264 -11.72 14.74 7.27
N ASP A 265 -11.46 14.94 5.98
CA ASP A 265 -11.69 13.94 4.93
C ASP A 265 -10.53 12.93 4.81
N GLN A 266 -9.41 13.15 5.51
CA GLN A 266 -8.27 12.26 5.60
C GLN A 266 -7.97 11.84 7.06
N GLN A 267 -7.75 10.54 7.30
CA GLN A 267 -7.36 10.03 8.63
C GLN A 267 -6.10 10.69 9.19
N ALA A 268 -5.15 11.01 8.31
CA ALA A 268 -3.85 11.57 8.68
C ALA A 268 -3.99 12.99 9.22
N ASP A 269 -4.86 13.78 8.60
CA ASP A 269 -5.11 15.17 8.94
C ASP A 269 -5.99 15.26 10.19
N ALA A 270 -7.06 14.46 10.29
CA ALA A 270 -7.82 14.31 11.53
C ALA A 270 -6.94 13.93 12.73
N MET A 271 -6.01 12.98 12.55
CA MET A 271 -5.04 12.60 13.58
C MET A 271 -4.07 13.74 13.91
N ALA A 272 -3.57 14.46 12.90
CA ALA A 272 -2.65 15.57 13.10
C ALA A 272 -3.29 16.72 13.87
N ASP A 273 -4.52 17.11 13.51
CA ASP A 273 -5.28 18.14 14.20
C ASP A 273 -5.51 17.80 15.66
N ALA A 274 -5.91 16.55 15.94
CA ALA A 274 -6.11 16.08 17.31
C ALA A 274 -4.80 16.14 18.12
N ILE A 275 -3.67 15.73 17.55
CA ILE A 275 -2.39 15.72 18.25
C ILE A 275 -1.82 17.13 18.38
N ASP A 276 -1.97 17.98 17.38
CA ASP A 276 -1.56 19.39 17.45
C ASP A 276 -2.31 20.13 18.56
N PHE A 277 -3.61 19.87 18.70
CA PHE A 277 -4.41 20.40 19.80
C PHE A 277 -3.89 19.94 21.16
N LEU A 278 -3.53 18.67 21.32
CA LEU A 278 -2.94 18.16 22.56
C LEU A 278 -1.59 18.81 22.87
N ILE A 279 -0.79 19.15 21.86
CA ILE A 279 0.47 19.87 22.03
C ILE A 279 0.21 21.30 22.51
N GLN A 280 -0.75 21.99 21.89
CA GLN A 280 -1.02 23.40 22.17
C GLN A 280 -1.73 23.63 23.52
N GLU A 281 -2.69 22.76 23.88
CA GLU A 281 -3.59 23.01 25.00
C GLU A 281 -3.32 22.11 26.22
N PHE A 282 -2.57 21.01 26.07
CA PHE A 282 -2.37 20.00 27.12
C PHE A 282 -0.90 19.65 27.39
N ASP A 283 0.04 20.45 26.88
CA ASP A 283 1.48 20.26 27.11
C ASP A 283 1.97 18.83 26.78
N LEU A 284 1.39 18.16 25.76
CA LEU A 284 1.68 16.77 25.40
C LEU A 284 3.18 16.46 25.29
N ILE A 285 3.98 17.42 24.82
CA ILE A 285 5.43 17.27 24.65
C ILE A 285 6.14 17.05 25.99
N ASP A 286 5.71 17.73 27.06
CA ASP A 286 6.33 17.60 28.37
C ASP A 286 6.08 16.20 28.97
N GLU A 287 4.91 15.61 28.69
CA GLU A 287 4.58 14.23 29.08
C GLU A 287 5.33 13.17 28.25
N LEU A 288 5.65 13.49 26.99
CA LEU A 288 6.38 12.60 26.07
C LEU A 288 7.91 12.71 26.15
N ALA A 289 8.43 13.77 26.77
CA ALA A 289 9.85 14.07 26.74
C ALA A 289 10.71 12.96 27.40
N PRO A 290 11.90 12.64 26.84
CA PRO A 290 12.52 13.29 25.69
C PRO A 290 12.03 12.75 24.33
N LEU A 291 11.92 13.64 23.34
CA LEU A 291 11.72 13.27 21.92
C LEU A 291 13.03 12.75 21.29
N PRO A 292 12.97 11.91 20.23
CA PRO A 292 11.76 11.40 19.57
C PRO A 292 10.96 10.39 20.41
N TYR A 293 9.64 10.41 20.27
CA TYR A 293 8.78 9.35 20.79
C TYR A 293 8.80 8.14 19.83
N VAL A 294 9.45 7.05 20.26
CA VAL A 294 9.71 5.85 19.44
C VAL A 294 9.12 4.61 20.11
N PRO A 295 7.88 4.23 19.79
CA PRO A 295 7.30 2.98 20.24
C PRO A 295 7.93 1.81 19.44
N GLY A 296 8.68 0.93 20.11
CA GLY A 296 9.23 -0.28 19.49
C GLY A 296 10.57 -0.12 18.76
N GLU A 297 11.36 0.89 19.11
CA GLU A 297 12.76 1.11 18.69
C GLU A 297 13.03 1.43 17.20
N LYS A 298 12.01 1.53 16.34
CA LYS A 298 12.21 1.77 14.89
C LYS A 298 11.83 3.17 14.41
N ASN A 299 10.55 3.52 14.39
CA ASN A 299 10.07 4.78 13.82
C ASN A 299 9.67 5.76 14.93
N ALA A 300 10.21 6.98 14.86
CA ALA A 300 9.67 8.10 15.63
C ALA A 300 8.25 8.41 15.15
N ILE A 301 7.27 8.36 16.05
CA ILE A 301 5.89 8.79 15.77
C ILE A 301 5.77 10.30 15.92
N LEU A 302 6.39 10.86 16.97
CA LEU A 302 6.48 12.30 17.18
C LEU A 302 7.93 12.68 17.39
N ASN A 303 8.41 13.72 16.72
CA ASN A 303 9.80 14.15 16.79
C ASN A 303 9.93 15.68 16.66
N SER A 304 11.05 16.24 17.13
CA SER A 304 11.46 17.63 16.90
C SER A 304 12.29 17.82 15.63
N GLU A 305 12.55 16.72 14.90
CA GLU A 305 13.19 16.74 13.59
C GLU A 305 12.46 15.74 12.66
N PRO A 306 12.35 16.00 11.35
CA PRO A 306 11.69 15.10 10.41
C PRO A 306 12.61 13.92 10.03
N ARG A 307 13.10 13.20 11.04
CA ARG A 307 13.97 12.02 10.90
C ARG A 307 13.56 10.92 11.86
N HIS A 308 13.75 9.67 11.48
CA HIS A 308 13.64 8.54 12.38
C HIS A 308 14.97 8.32 13.14
N PRO A 309 14.97 7.58 14.27
CA PRO A 309 16.20 7.23 15.00
C PRO A 309 17.25 6.50 14.15
N SER A 310 16.83 5.82 13.09
CA SER A 310 17.72 5.21 12.08
C SER A 310 18.57 6.24 11.31
N GLY A 311 18.20 7.52 11.36
CA GLY A 311 18.78 8.60 10.55
C GLY A 311 18.06 8.83 9.22
N GLU A 312 17.15 7.94 8.85
CA GLU A 312 16.29 8.08 7.67
C GLU A 312 15.35 9.27 7.83
N GLU A 313 14.98 9.88 6.72
CA GLU A 313 14.00 10.97 6.70
C GLU A 313 12.62 10.43 7.06
N MET A 314 11.94 11.12 7.96
CA MET A 314 10.55 10.84 8.28
C MET A 314 9.73 11.26 7.06
N ARG A 315 9.22 10.29 6.30
CA ARG A 315 8.37 10.56 5.13
C ARG A 315 6.90 10.57 5.56
N LEU A 316 6.07 11.33 4.85
CA LEU A 316 4.63 11.44 5.14
C LEU A 316 4.37 11.85 6.61
N TYR A 317 4.97 12.97 7.00
CA TYR A 317 4.68 13.62 8.28
C TYR A 317 3.67 14.75 8.12
N ARG A 318 3.12 15.20 9.25
CA ARG A 318 2.49 16.50 9.40
C ARG A 318 3.32 17.37 10.32
N GLU A 319 3.53 18.61 9.91
CA GLU A 319 4.16 19.62 10.75
C GLU A 319 3.10 20.10 11.74
N LEU A 320 3.45 20.03 13.02
CA LEU A 320 2.62 20.45 14.14
C LEU A 320 3.22 21.74 14.73
N SER A 321 2.41 22.43 15.52
CA SER A 321 2.78 23.65 16.23
C SER A 321 4.00 23.44 17.11
N GLY A 322 4.97 24.36 17.05
CA GLY A 322 6.20 24.28 17.84
C GLY A 322 7.34 23.50 17.17
N ASP A 323 7.34 23.40 15.84
CA ASP A 323 8.36 22.71 15.03
C ASP A 323 8.44 21.22 15.36
N TYR A 324 7.30 20.58 15.60
CA TYR A 324 7.19 19.14 15.80
C TYR A 324 6.67 18.44 14.55
N TYR A 325 7.05 17.18 14.39
CA TYR A 325 6.77 16.38 13.21
C TYR A 325 6.10 15.08 13.62
N LEU A 326 4.88 14.89 13.13
CA LEU A 326 4.08 13.71 13.38
C LEU A 326 4.12 12.77 12.18
N TYR A 327 4.62 11.56 12.38
CA TYR A 327 4.58 10.51 11.37
C TYR A 327 3.17 9.95 11.23
N VAL A 328 2.54 10.12 10.07
CA VAL A 328 1.14 9.75 9.82
C VAL A 328 0.97 8.56 8.85
N ALA A 329 2.08 8.01 8.34
CA ALA A 329 2.09 6.78 7.55
C ALA A 329 1.89 5.54 8.46
N LEU A 330 0.67 5.40 8.94
CA LEU A 330 0.24 4.39 9.90
C LEU A 330 -1.07 3.79 9.40
N ASN A 331 -1.32 2.50 9.64
CA ASN A 331 -2.65 1.93 9.40
C ASN A 331 -3.70 2.54 10.36
N GLN A 332 -4.99 2.43 10.02
CA GLN A 332 -6.08 3.04 10.79
C GLN A 332 -6.05 2.64 12.27
N ILE A 333 -5.80 1.35 12.57
CA ILE A 333 -5.68 0.82 13.93
C ILE A 333 -4.54 1.53 14.68
N SER A 334 -3.39 1.72 14.04
CA SER A 334 -2.24 2.39 14.65
C SER A 334 -2.50 3.87 14.86
N LYS A 335 -3.19 4.54 13.92
CA LYS A 335 -3.62 5.93 14.09
C LYS A 335 -4.54 6.08 15.30
N LYS A 336 -5.61 5.28 15.38
CA LYS A 336 -6.53 5.22 16.53
C LYS A 336 -5.75 5.02 17.83
N ARG A 337 -4.90 3.99 17.87
CA ARG A 337 -4.08 3.65 19.03
C ARG A 337 -3.15 4.79 19.49
N TYR A 338 -2.54 5.53 18.56
CA TYR A 338 -1.65 6.63 18.94
C TYR A 338 -2.41 7.89 19.36
N VAL A 339 -3.54 8.18 18.74
CA VAL A 339 -4.44 9.25 19.21
C VAL A 339 -4.94 8.93 20.62
N GLU A 340 -5.46 7.73 20.88
CA GLU A 340 -5.87 7.28 22.22
C GLU A 340 -4.72 7.36 23.22
N ARG A 341 -3.53 6.91 22.82
CA ARG A 341 -2.36 6.93 23.70
C ARG A 341 -1.93 8.35 24.06
N PHE A 342 -1.89 9.26 23.09
CA PHE A 342 -1.47 10.64 23.33
C PHE A 342 -2.54 11.41 24.11
N ALA A 343 -3.82 11.22 23.80
CA ALA A 343 -4.92 11.72 24.62
C ALA A 343 -4.80 11.22 26.08
N GLY A 344 -4.49 9.93 26.26
CA GLY A 344 -4.30 9.33 27.57
C GLY A 344 -3.13 9.91 28.37
N PHE A 345 -2.05 10.34 27.71
CA PHE A 345 -0.97 11.08 28.39
C PHE A 345 -1.44 12.44 28.92
N CYS A 346 -2.39 13.06 28.22
CA CYS A 346 -3.03 14.32 28.62
C CYS A 346 -4.23 14.12 29.57
N GLY A 347 -4.53 12.89 29.99
CA GLY A 347 -5.68 12.59 30.87
C GLY A 347 -7.04 12.63 30.16
N LEU A 348 -7.07 12.55 28.84
CA LEU A 348 -8.27 12.51 28.00
C LEU A 348 -8.49 11.11 27.42
N ASP A 349 -9.73 10.82 27.07
CA ASP A 349 -10.08 9.65 26.23
C ASP A 349 -10.35 10.11 24.79
N ALA A 350 -10.28 9.19 23.83
CA ALA A 350 -10.57 9.46 22.42
C ALA A 350 -11.59 8.46 21.88
N GLU A 351 -12.62 8.96 21.19
CA GLU A 351 -13.61 8.20 20.43
C GLU A 351 -13.51 8.53 18.94
N PHE A 352 -13.84 7.55 18.09
CA PHE A 352 -13.71 7.65 16.64
C PHE A 352 -15.06 7.34 15.98
N GLU A 353 -15.56 8.27 15.17
CA GLU A 353 -16.87 8.19 14.51
C GLU A 353 -16.78 8.49 13.00
N GLY A 354 -17.86 8.29 12.25
CA GLY A 354 -17.84 8.52 10.79
C GLY A 354 -17.08 7.42 10.04
N GLU A 355 -16.20 7.79 9.12
CA GLU A 355 -15.45 6.83 8.29
C GLU A 355 -14.34 6.06 9.04
N TRP A 356 -14.20 6.31 10.34
CA TRP A 356 -13.36 5.49 11.22
C TRP A 356 -13.92 4.08 11.46
N ALA A 357 -15.11 3.74 10.96
CA ALA A 357 -15.77 2.47 11.20
C ALA A 357 -14.81 1.28 10.99
N ASP A 358 -14.70 0.43 12.02
CA ASP A 358 -14.12 -0.89 11.86
C ASP A 358 -15.02 -1.65 10.89
N THR A 359 -14.50 -2.02 9.73
CA THR A 359 -15.17 -3.00 8.88
C THR A 359 -15.20 -4.32 9.65
N ASP A 360 -16.35 -4.58 10.29
CA ASP A 360 -16.72 -5.82 11.01
C ASP A 360 -16.30 -7.11 10.29
#